data_AF-A0A450YP79-F1
#
_entry.id   AF-A0A450YP79-F1
#
_cell.length_a   1.000
_cell.length_b   1.000
_cell.length_c   1.000
_cell.angle_alpha   90.00
_cell.angle_beta   90.00
_cell.angle_gamma   90.00
#
_symmetry.space_group_name_H-M   'P 1'
#
loop_
_entity.id
_entity.type
_entity.pdbx_description
1 polymer ?
#
loop_
_entity_poly.entity_id
_entity_poly.type
_entity_poly.pdbx_seq_one_letter_code
_entity_poly.pdbx_strand_id
1 'polypeptide(L)'
;MKLTIKQERFEQAMRTIQIRNEFYVNEVQPALSRYSLIGHPVPIEEFEEKLGERLFLGSILGANTMYKHITDSEESLHNMHIELEKFSRELFPNEKFLTIKGT
;
A
#
# COMPACT_ATOMS: atom_id res chain seq x y z
N MET A 1 0.86 -22.14 -8.44
CA MET A 1 2.08 -21.33 -8.66
C MET A 1 1.78 -19.86 -8.98
N LYS A 2 1.04 -19.51 -10.06
CA LYS A 2 0.68 -18.10 -10.33
C LYS A 2 -0.24 -17.47 -9.28
N LEU A 3 -1.25 -18.20 -8.79
CA LEU A 3 -2.18 -17.71 -7.76
C LEU A 3 -1.47 -17.38 -6.44
N THR A 4 -0.59 -18.28 -5.99
CA THR A 4 0.22 -18.11 -4.77
C THR A 4 1.06 -16.85 -4.81
N ILE A 5 1.77 -16.58 -5.93
CA ILE A 5 2.56 -15.36 -6.11
C ILE A 5 1.68 -14.11 -6.00
N LYS A 6 0.49 -14.14 -6.60
CA LYS A 6 -0.44 -13.01 -6.61
C LYS A 6 -1.04 -12.77 -5.22
N GLN A 7 -1.29 -13.84 -4.45
CA GLN A 7 -1.69 -13.75 -3.04
C GLN A 7 -0.56 -13.20 -2.16
N GLU A 8 0.67 -13.70 -2.31
CA GLU A 8 1.84 -13.20 -1.58
C GLU A 8 2.06 -11.70 -1.80
N ARG A 9 1.84 -11.20 -3.02
CA ARG A 9 1.90 -9.75 -3.32
C ARG A 9 0.88 -8.94 -2.53
N PHE A 10 -0.36 -9.43 -2.43
CA PHE A 10 -1.39 -8.77 -1.62
C PHE A 10 -1.01 -8.78 -0.13
N GLU A 11 -0.53 -9.90 0.38
CA GLU A 11 -0.05 -10.02 1.75
C GLU A 11 1.11 -9.07 2.05
N GLN A 12 2.04 -8.91 1.09
CA GLN A 12 3.13 -7.93 1.18
C GLN A 12 2.62 -6.48 1.19
N ALA A 13 1.62 -6.15 0.37
CA ALA A 13 0.99 -4.83 0.39
C ALA A 13 0.38 -4.53 1.76
N MET A 14 -0.39 -5.47 2.31
CA MET A 14 -0.97 -5.34 3.65
C MET A 14 0.10 -5.21 4.74
N ARG A 15 1.16 -6.02 4.67
CA ARG A 15 2.25 -5.98 5.65
C ARG A 15 3.01 -4.66 5.61
N THR A 16 3.25 -4.10 4.43
CA THR A 16 3.97 -2.82 4.30
C THR A 16 3.14 -1.64 4.77
N ILE A 17 1.81 -1.65 4.57
CA ILE A 17 0.89 -0.69 5.20
C ILE A 17 1.01 -0.76 6.73
N GLN A 18 0.97 -1.97 7.29
CA GLN A 18 1.07 -2.17 8.73
C GLN A 18 2.40 -1.65 9.28
N ILE A 19 3.53 -2.05 8.69
CA ILE A 19 4.87 -1.61 9.12
C ILE A 19 5.00 -0.08 9.07
N ARG A 20 4.55 0.55 7.97
CA ARG A 20 4.58 2.00 7.84
C ARG A 20 3.72 2.67 8.90
N ASN A 21 2.53 2.15 9.15
CA ASN A 21 1.61 2.71 10.15
C ASN A 21 2.18 2.58 11.57
N GLU A 22 2.72 1.41 11.92
CA GLU A 22 3.37 1.19 13.22
C GLU A 22 4.56 2.14 13.43
N PHE A 23 5.42 2.27 12.43
CA PHE A 23 6.55 3.22 12.46
C PHE A 23 6.07 4.67 12.61
N TYR A 24 5.03 5.05 11.86
CA TYR A 24 4.50 6.40 11.92
C TYR A 24 3.88 6.72 13.28
N VAL A 25 2.96 5.87 13.77
CA VAL A 25 2.23 6.09 15.02
C VAL A 25 3.15 6.04 16.23
N ASN A 26 4.08 5.09 16.27
CA ASN A 26 4.91 4.86 17.45
C ASN A 26 6.15 5.76 17.51
N GLU A 27 6.65 6.25 16.36
CA GLU A 27 7.95 6.94 16.32
C GLU A 27 7.88 8.31 15.64
N VAL A 28 7.33 8.39 14.43
CA VAL A 28 7.35 9.63 13.64
C VAL A 28 6.39 10.67 14.21
N GLN A 29 5.14 10.29 14.48
CA GLN A 29 4.11 11.20 15.00
C GLN A 29 4.50 11.80 16.36
N PRO A 30 5.04 11.03 17.33
CA PRO A 30 5.59 11.61 18.56
C PRO A 30 6.74 12.60 18.30
N ALA A 31 7.64 12.30 17.37
CA ALA A 31 8.75 13.20 17.03
C ALA A 31 8.25 14.50 16.38
N LEU A 32 7.32 14.39 15.43
CA LEU A 32 6.65 15.55 14.83
C LEU A 32 5.95 16.40 15.87
N SER A 33 5.22 15.78 16.80
CA SER A 33 4.52 16.49 17.88
C SER A 33 5.49 17.21 18.81
N ARG A 34 6.65 16.61 19.12
CA ARG A 34 7.67 17.22 19.99
C ARG A 34 8.24 18.52 19.40
N TYR A 35 8.41 18.57 18.08
CA TYR A 35 8.93 19.74 17.38
C TYR A 35 7.83 20.65 16.84
N SER A 36 6.57 20.42 17.22
CA SER A 36 5.42 21.17 16.74
C SER A 36 5.30 21.17 15.21
N LEU A 37 5.69 20.10 14.52
CA LEU A 37 5.68 20.01 13.05
C LEU A 37 4.31 19.54 12.49
N ILE A 38 3.26 19.48 13.31
CA ILE A 38 1.94 18.97 12.94
C ILE A 38 0.98 20.14 12.68
N GLY A 39 0.20 20.04 11.60
CA GLY A 39 -0.97 20.90 11.37
C GLY A 39 -0.71 22.21 10.64
N HIS A 40 0.50 22.42 10.11
CA HIS A 40 0.81 23.56 9.26
C HIS A 40 1.88 23.22 8.20
N PRO A 41 2.00 24.02 7.13
CA PRO A 41 3.06 23.84 6.14
C PRO A 41 4.42 24.13 6.75
N VAL A 42 5.36 23.21 6.57
CA VAL A 42 6.74 23.31 7.02
C VAL A 42 7.66 22.92 5.84
N PRO A 43 8.79 23.60 5.61
CA PRO A 43 9.76 23.20 4.59
C PRO A 43 10.28 21.78 4.81
N ILE A 44 10.62 21.08 3.73
CA ILE A 44 11.09 19.68 3.83
C ILE A 44 12.41 19.56 4.59
N GLU A 45 13.27 20.56 4.46
CA GLU A 45 14.57 20.67 5.11
C GLU A 45 14.43 20.72 6.63
N GLU A 46 13.37 21.35 7.14
CA GLU A 46 13.11 21.43 8.58
C GLU A 46 12.65 20.06 9.13
N PHE A 47 11.90 19.26 8.36
CA PHE A 47 11.63 17.87 8.74
C PHE A 47 12.91 17.04 8.82
N GLU A 48 13.80 17.18 7.82
CA GLU A 48 15.07 16.46 7.79
C GLU A 48 15.95 16.81 9.00
N GLU A 49 16.09 18.11 9.31
CA GLU A 49 16.88 18.59 10.44
C GLU A 49 16.32 18.08 11.79
N LYS A 50 15.01 18.21 12.01
CA LYS A 50 14.40 17.93 13.32
C LYS A 50 14.19 16.44 13.59
N LEU A 51 13.78 15.68 12.58
CA LEU A 51 13.54 14.24 12.72
C LEU A 51 14.83 13.43 12.71
N GLY A 52 15.88 13.95 12.06
CA GLY A 52 17.11 13.25 11.81
C GLY A 52 16.95 12.14 10.77
N GLU A 53 18.09 11.65 10.29
CA GLU A 53 18.19 10.75 9.13
C GLU A 53 17.26 9.54 9.21
N ARG A 54 17.26 8.83 10.34
CA ARG A 54 16.48 7.58 10.50
C ARG A 54 14.98 7.81 10.35
N LEU A 55 14.43 8.81 11.03
CA LEU A 55 12.99 9.07 11.01
C LEU A 55 12.57 9.69 9.68
N PHE A 56 13.35 10.63 9.17
CA PHE A 56 13.08 11.29 7.90
C PHE A 56 13.15 10.32 6.72
N LEU A 57 14.32 9.72 6.47
CA LEU A 57 14.50 8.78 5.36
C LEU A 57 13.65 7.52 5.55
N GLY A 58 13.52 7.02 6.78
CA GLY A 58 12.65 5.88 7.08
C GLY A 58 11.18 6.14 6.70
N SER A 59 10.68 7.35 6.94
CA SER A 59 9.31 7.74 6.57
C SER A 59 9.12 7.79 5.06
N ILE A 60 10.08 8.38 4.34
CA ILE A 60 10.06 8.50 2.87
C ILE A 60 10.16 7.12 2.23
N LEU A 61 11.13 6.31 2.65
CA LEU A 61 11.31 4.95 2.15
C LEU A 61 10.08 4.09 2.44
N GLY A 62 9.56 4.12 3.67
CA GLY A 62 8.36 3.38 4.04
C GLY A 62 7.14 3.76 3.20
N ALA A 63 6.95 5.05 2.92
CA ALA A 63 5.89 5.53 2.04
C ALA A 63 6.06 5.03 0.59
N ASN A 64 7.26 5.15 0.02
CA ASN A 64 7.55 4.70 -1.35
C ASN A 64 7.40 3.19 -1.51
N THR A 65 7.90 2.40 -0.55
CA THR A 65 7.78 0.95 -0.55
C THR A 65 6.31 0.52 -0.44
N MET A 66 5.55 1.10 0.49
CA MET A 66 4.12 0.83 0.63
C MET A 66 3.38 1.15 -0.68
N TYR A 67 3.60 2.33 -1.26
CA TYR A 67 2.95 2.74 -2.50
C TYR A 67 3.22 1.74 -3.62
N LYS A 68 4.49 1.34 -3.82
CA LYS A 68 4.87 0.33 -4.81
C LYS A 68 4.11 -0.98 -4.63
N HIS A 69 4.07 -1.53 -3.42
CA HIS A 69 3.40 -2.82 -3.19
C HIS A 69 1.88 -2.72 -3.37
N ILE A 70 1.27 -1.60 -3.01
CA ILE A 70 -0.16 -1.37 -3.27
C ILE A 70 -0.43 -1.36 -4.77
N THR A 71 0.31 -0.57 -5.55
CA THR A 71 0.12 -0.50 -7.01
C THR A 71 0.37 -1.86 -7.68
N ASP A 72 1.45 -2.56 -7.32
CA ASP A 72 1.77 -3.88 -7.87
C ASP A 72 0.68 -4.93 -7.51
N SER A 73 0.09 -4.80 -6.31
CA SER A 73 -1.00 -5.68 -5.86
C SER A 73 -2.31 -5.37 -6.59
N GLU A 74 -2.66 -4.10 -6.78
CA GLU A 74 -3.86 -3.67 -7.49
C GLU A 74 -3.86 -4.21 -8.93
N GLU A 75 -2.77 -4.01 -9.67
CA GLU A 75 -2.62 -4.51 -11.03
C GLU A 75 -2.76 -6.04 -11.07
N SER A 76 -2.11 -6.74 -10.13
CA SER A 76 -2.13 -8.19 -10.03
C SER A 76 -3.54 -8.74 -9.76
N LEU A 77 -4.28 -8.11 -8.84
CA LEU A 77 -5.66 -8.48 -8.49
C LEU A 77 -6.63 -8.22 -9.65
N HIS A 78 -6.47 -7.09 -10.36
CA HIS A 78 -7.27 -6.80 -11.55
C HIS A 78 -7.09 -7.88 -12.62
N ASN A 79 -5.83 -8.23 -12.92
CA ASN A 79 -5.51 -9.27 -13.89
C ASN A 79 -6.04 -10.65 -13.45
N MET A 80 -6.00 -10.97 -12.16
CA MET A 80 -6.63 -12.19 -11.62
C MET A 80 -8.13 -12.22 -11.85
N HIS A 81 -8.81 -11.10 -11.62
CA HIS A 81 -10.25 -11.02 -11.79
C HIS A 81 -10.64 -11.31 -13.25
N ILE A 82 -9.92 -10.72 -14.22
CA ILE A 82 -10.13 -10.99 -15.65
C ILE A 82 -9.89 -12.47 -15.99
N GLU A 83 -8.79 -13.05 -15.50
CA GLU A 83 -8.46 -14.47 -15.71
C GLU A 83 -9.56 -15.39 -15.14
N LEU A 84 -10.04 -15.09 -13.93
CA LEU A 84 -11.10 -15.84 -13.26
C LEU A 84 -12.44 -15.72 -14.00
N GLU A 85 -12.80 -14.52 -14.44
CA GLU A 85 -14.03 -14.29 -15.20
C GLU A 85 -14.00 -15.10 -16.49
N LYS A 86 -12.90 -15.01 -17.25
CA LYS A 86 -12.73 -15.78 -18.49
C LYS A 86 -12.87 -17.28 -18.25
N PHE A 87 -12.13 -17.82 -17.27
CA PHE A 87 -12.17 -19.24 -16.93
C PHE A 87 -13.58 -19.68 -16.50
N SER A 88 -14.29 -18.85 -15.74
CA SER A 88 -15.64 -19.17 -15.29
C SER A 88 -16.65 -19.20 -16.44
N ARG A 89 -16.54 -18.28 -17.41
CA ARG A 89 -17.39 -18.27 -18.60
C ARG A 89 -17.16 -19.49 -19.50
N GLU A 90 -15.92 -19.97 -19.57
CA GLU A 90 -15.59 -21.21 -20.29
C GLU A 90 -16.19 -22.45 -19.60
N LEU A 91 -16.18 -22.50 -18.27
CA LEU A 91 -16.75 -23.61 -17.50
C LEU A 91 -18.29 -23.60 -17.44
N PHE A 92 -18.91 -22.42 -17.45
CA PHE A 92 -20.35 -22.24 -17.28
C PHE A 92 -20.93 -21.38 -18.41
N PRO A 93 -20.94 -21.87 -19.66
CA PRO A 93 -21.27 -21.05 -20.84
C PRO A 93 -22.73 -20.58 -20.89
N ASN A 94 -23.63 -21.25 -20.17
CA ASN A 94 -25.05 -20.93 -20.14
C ASN A 94 -25.47 -20.06 -18.94
N GLU A 95 -24.54 -19.78 -18.04
CA GLU A 95 -24.81 -19.00 -16.82
C GLU A 95 -24.57 -17.51 -17.05
N LYS A 96 -25.29 -16.68 -16.29
CA LYS A 96 -25.09 -15.23 -16.30
C LYS A 96 -24.15 -14.82 -15.17
N PHE A 97 -23.07 -14.13 -15.52
CA PHE A 97 -22.13 -13.55 -14.56
C PHE A 97 -22.52 -12.11 -14.22
N LEU A 98 -22.54 -11.79 -12.93
CA LEU A 98 -22.79 -10.43 -12.45
C LEU A 98 -21.53 -9.59 -12.59
N THR A 99 -21.67 -8.41 -13.20
CA THR A 99 -20.61 -7.40 -13.20
C THR A 99 -20.86 -6.44 -12.04
N ILE A 100 -19.99 -6.47 -11.04
CA ILE A 100 -20.00 -5.48 -9.97
C ILE A 100 -19.22 -4.27 -10.46
N LYS A 101 -19.88 -3.11 -10.58
CA LYS A 101 -19.20 -1.85 -10.87
C LYS A 101 -18.58 -1.33 -9.58
N GLY A 102 -17.25 -1.19 -9.56
CA GLY A 102 -16.56 -0.43 -8.51
C GLY A 102 -16.89 1.06 -8.65
N THR A 103 -17.14 1.73 -7.53
CA THR A 103 -17.25 3.20 -7.40
C THR A 103 -15.92 3.89 -7.64
#